data_AF-A0A8T5LTU0-F1
#
_entry.id   AF-A0A8T5LTU0-F1
#
_cell.length_a   1.000
_cell.length_b   1.000
_cell.length_c   1.000
_cell.angle_alpha   90.00
_cell.angle_beta   90.00
_cell.angle_gamma   90.00
#
_symmetry.space_group_name_H-M   'P 1'
#
loop_
_entity.id
_entity.type
_entity.pdbx_description
1 polymer ?
#
loop_
_entity_poly.entity_id
_entity_poly.type
_entity_poly.pdbx_seq_one_letter_code
_entity_poly.pdbx_strand_id
1 'polypeptide(L)' 'MNTKIFSIFLIVILIVNMVLFALQRINALIFWGTIIICAAFAYLVLPKLK' A
#
# COMPACT_ATOMS: atom_id res chain seq x y z
N MET A 1 17.22 8.69 4.16
CA MET A 1 16.18 8.66 3.10
C MET A 1 14.85 9.00 3.76
N ASN A 2 14.23 10.13 3.41
CA ASN A 2 13.13 10.69 4.21
C ASN A 2 11.95 9.73 4.28
N THR A 3 11.63 9.22 5.47
CA THR A 3 10.45 8.40 5.79
C THR A 3 9.15 8.93 5.18
N LYS A 4 9.05 10.26 5.04
CA LYS A 4 7.97 10.97 4.33
C LYS A 4 7.75 10.48 2.89
N ILE A 5 8.82 10.19 2.13
CA ILE A 5 8.74 9.71 0.74
C ILE A 5 8.15 8.29 0.69
N PHE A 6 8.54 7.41 1.62
CA PHE A 6 7.97 6.07 1.72
C PHE A 6 6.49 6.09 2.10
N SER A 7 6.08 6.98 3.01
CA SER A 7 4.67 7.17 3.35
C SER A 7 3.85 7.63 2.14
N ILE A 8 4.35 8.60 1.38
CA ILE A 8 3.69 9.08 0.15
C ILE A 8 3.57 7.94 -0.87
N PHE A 9 4.64 7.15 -1.05
CA PHE A 9 4.63 6.03 -1.98
C PHE A 9 3.59 4.95 -1.62
N LEU A 10 3.48 4.59 -0.33
CA LEU A 10 2.46 3.66 0.17
C LEU A 10 1.03 4.16 -0.08
N ILE A 11 0.79 5.46 0.14
CA ILE A 11 -0.51 6.08 -0.13
C ILE A 11 -0.85 6.00 -1.61
N VAL A 12 0.10 6.31 -2.50
CA VAL A 12 -0.11 6.24 -3.96
C VAL A 12 -0.45 4.81 -4.39
N ILE A 13 0.26 3.79 -3.87
CA ILE A 13 -0.05 2.38 -4.15
C ILE A 13 -1.48 2.03 -3.74
N LEU A 14 -1.91 2.44 -2.55
CA LEU A 14 -3.26 2.19 -2.06
C LEU A 14 -4.33 2.85 -2.93
N ILE A 15 -4.10 4.10 -3.37
CA ILE A 15 -5.01 4.81 -4.28
C ILE A 15 -5.11 4.07 -5.62
N VAL A 16 -3.99 3.67 -6.21
CA VAL A 16 -3.98 2.92 -7.48
C VAL A 16 -4.69 1.57 -7.32
N ASN A 17 -4.48 0.88 -6.21
CA ASN A 17 -5.16 -0.39 -5.90
C ASN A 17 -6.68 -0.20 -5.78
N MET A 18 -7.15 0.88 -5.15
CA MET A 18 -8.58 1.24 -5.11
C MET A 18 -9.16 1.50 -6.50
N VAL A 19 -8.43 2.23 -7.35
CA VAL A 19 -8.87 2.50 -8.73
C VAL A 19 -8.95 1.21 -9.55
N LEU A 20 -7.95 0.33 -9.44
CA LEU A 20 -7.96 -0.96 -10.12
C LEU A 20 -9.11 -1.86 -9.67
N PHE A 21 -9.43 -1.84 -8.37
CA PHE A 21 -10.56 -2.58 -7.81
C PHE A 21 -11.90 -2.01 -8.28
N ALA A 22 -12.04 -0.68 -8.30
CA ALA A 22 -13.24 0.01 -8.80
C ALA A 22 -13.49 -0.27 -10.29
N LEU A 23 -12.42 -0.39 -11.08
CA LEU A 23 -12.50 -0.79 -12.49
C LEU A 23 -12.73 -2.30 -12.68
N GLN A 24 -12.92 -3.07 -11.61
CA GLN A 24 -13.06 -4.53 -11.61
C GLN A 24 -11.91 -5.27 -12.32
N ARG A 25 -10.74 -4.64 -12.42
CA ARG A 25 -9.54 -5.23 -13.05
C ARG A 25 -8.82 -6.22 -12.13
N ILE A 26 -9.11 -6.17 -10.83
CA ILE A 26 -8.54 -7.05 -9.82
C ILE A 26 -9.64 -7.66 -8.95
N ASN A 27 -9.40 -8.90 -8.51
CA ASN A 27 -10.33 -9.61 -7.64
C ASN A 27 -10.22 -9.11 -6.19
N ALA A 28 -11.29 -9.27 -5.41
CA ALA A 28 -11.34 -8.83 -4.01
C ALA A 28 -10.19 -9.42 -3.16
N LEU A 29 -9.81 -10.67 -3.43
CA LEU A 29 -8.66 -11.32 -2.78
C LEU A 29 -7.34 -10.55 -3.00
N ILE A 30 -7.09 -10.09 -4.23
CA ILE A 30 -5.88 -9.34 -4.58
C ILE A 30 -5.91 -7.96 -3.94
N PHE A 31 -7.08 -7.31 -3.94
CA PHE A 31 -7.27 -6.00 -3.33
C PHE A 31 -6.96 -6.04 -1.82
N TRP A 32 -7.59 -6.97 -1.09
CA TRP A 32 -7.37 -7.15 0.34
C TRP A 32 -5.94 -7.59 0.66
N GLY A 33 -5.37 -8.51 -0.12
CA GLY A 33 -3.98 -8.94 0.04
C GLY A 33 -2.99 -7.77 -0.08
N THR A 34 -3.19 -6.90 -1.07
CA THR A 34 -2.34 -5.71 -1.29
C THR A 34 -2.43 -4.73 -0.12
N ILE A 35 -3.63 -4.52 0.43
CA ILE A 35 -3.82 -3.68 1.63
C ILE A 35 -3.06 -4.25 2.83
N ILE A 36 -3.21 -5.55 3.09
CA ILE A 36 -2.56 -6.22 4.22
C ILE A 36 -1.03 -6.15 4.09
N ILE A 37 -0.49 -6.38 2.89
CA ILE A 37 0.95 -6.28 2.63
C ILE A 37 1.45 -4.85 2.86
N CYS A 38 0.73 -3.83 2.35
CA CYS A 38 1.10 -2.43 2.58
C CYS A 38 1.06 -2.07 4.06
N ALA A 39 0.06 -2.55 4.80
CA ALA A 39 -0.05 -2.33 6.24
C ALA A 39 1.09 -3.00 7.01
N ALA A 40 1.43 -4.25 6.66
CA ALA A 40 2.57 -4.97 7.25
C ALA A 40 3.89 -4.23 6.98
N PHE A 41 4.08 -3.72 5.76
CA PHE A 41 5.27 -2.96 5.39
C PHE A 41 5.35 -1.64 6.16
N ALA A 42 4.24 -0.92 6.27
CA ALA A 42 4.15 0.33 7.04
C ALA A 42 4.43 0.11 8.54
N TYR A 43 4.00 -1.02 9.10
CA TYR A 43 4.20 -1.32 10.52
C TYR A 43 5.59 -1.86 10.84
N LEU A 44 6.17 -2.71 9.98
CA LEU A 44 7.43 -3.39 10.26
C LEU A 44 8.67 -2.70 9.70
N VAL A 45 8.55 -2.03 8.54
CA VAL A 45 9.70 -1.48 7.81
C VAL A 45 9.86 0.00 8.07
N LEU A 46 8.75 0.75 8.12
CA LEU A 46 8.77 2.20 8.36
C LEU A 46 9.43 2.61 9.70
N PRO A 47 9.18 1.94 10.86
CA PRO A 47 9.87 2.29 12.10
C PRO A 47 11.35 1.87 12.12
N LYS A 48 11.77 0.91 11.27
CA LYS A 48 13.19 0.52 11.11
C LYS A 48 13.98 1.48 10.21
N LEU A 49 13.29 2.33 9.45
CA LEU A 49 13.86 3.38 8.60
C LEU A 49 13.98 4.74 9.30
N LYS A 50 13.61 4.80 10.59
CA LYS A 50 13.59 6.00 11.41
C LYS A 50 14.95 6.30 12.03
#